data_AF-A0A5S6QNH3-F1
#
_entry.id   AF-A0A5S6QNH3-F1
#
_cell.length_a   1.000
_cell.length_b   1.000
_cell.length_c   1.000
_cell.angle_alpha   90.00
_cell.angle_beta   90.00
_cell.angle_gamma   90.00
#
_symmetry.space_group_name_H-M   'P 1'
#
loop_
_entity.id
_entity.type
_entity.pdbx_description
1 polymer ?
#
loop_
_entity_poly.entity_id
_entity_poly.type
_entity_poly.pdbx_seq_one_letter_code
_entity_poly.pdbx_strand_id
1 'polypeptide(L)'
;MVAKKEFDTMLRLGIIRPCNSSWASPLHMVPKKQAGVWRPCGDYRRLNNVTRPDRYPIPHLNDFAAQLHDRRVFSKIDLIRAYHQIPVHRRDVPKTAVTTPFGLYEYVRMPFGLRNAAQTFQRFMDQVTRGLNFCFVYLDDILVASKTMAEHDAHLAELFQRFVRFGVKINPDKCIFHAADLEFLGYHLSTQGIRPLDEKVATIRNFPRPSTMNELRRFLGCVNFYRRFIPKAAALLAPLERLVSSRSSNAPVELTAQAIKAFDTVKQVLADAVLLSHPAPNAPLSLVVDASDNAAGAVVQQKVDGHWQPLSFFSRRFAPREHKYSAFGRELLAVYWAVRHFRHLLEGRQFAILTDHKPLVQAICSVSDYMTLTADSLIHRRIENLFSFDLVFRYLSGTLDWTSSSFHPHIPERTSSYIVVDLLNGYLMPQIVSTASYAKTQHYTTWLRHT
;
A
#
# COMPACT_ATOMS: atom_id res chain seq x y z
N MET A 1 -38.54 -12.20 9.48
CA MET A 1 -37.50 -11.16 9.69
C MET A 1 -36.11 -11.76 9.41
N VAL A 2 -35.28 -11.13 8.57
CA VAL A 2 -33.95 -11.66 8.15
C VAL A 2 -33.04 -11.93 9.36
N ALA A 3 -33.03 -11.04 10.34
CA ALA A 3 -32.24 -11.20 11.57
C ALA A 3 -32.58 -12.49 12.34
N LYS A 4 -33.88 -12.81 12.49
CA LYS A 4 -34.30 -14.02 13.22
C LYS A 4 -33.78 -15.30 12.57
N LYS A 5 -33.84 -15.41 11.24
CA LYS A 5 -33.32 -16.55 10.49
C LYS A 5 -31.81 -16.76 10.68
N GLU A 6 -31.04 -15.67 10.72
CA GLU A 6 -29.60 -15.72 10.98
C GLU A 6 -29.30 -16.15 12.42
N PHE A 7 -30.03 -15.61 13.41
CA PHE A 7 -29.89 -16.04 14.82
C PHE A 7 -30.29 -17.50 15.01
N ASP A 8 -31.39 -17.98 14.42
CA ASP A 8 -31.79 -19.39 14.43
C ASP A 8 -30.70 -20.30 13.83
N THR A 9 -30.00 -19.82 12.81
CA THR A 9 -28.87 -20.53 12.22
C THR A 9 -27.64 -20.53 13.13
N MET A 10 -27.32 -19.41 13.78
CA MET A 10 -26.23 -19.33 14.75
C MET A 10 -26.49 -20.16 16.01
N LEU A 11 -27.74 -20.27 16.46
CA LEU A 11 -28.17 -21.14 17.55
C LEU A 11 -27.93 -22.61 17.21
N ARG A 12 -28.41 -23.06 16.04
CA ARG A 12 -28.20 -24.45 15.57
C ARG A 12 -26.72 -24.82 15.43
N LEU A 13 -25.88 -23.85 15.10
CA LEU A 13 -24.43 -24.05 14.96
C LEU A 13 -23.66 -23.87 16.27
N GLY A 14 -24.33 -23.57 17.38
CA GLY A 14 -23.70 -23.35 18.68
C GLY A 14 -22.74 -22.16 18.69
N ILE A 15 -23.01 -21.13 17.87
CA ILE A 15 -22.24 -19.88 17.84
C ILE A 15 -22.75 -18.91 18.92
N ILE A 16 -24.06 -18.96 19.15
CA ILE A 16 -24.76 -18.18 20.18
C ILE A 16 -25.64 -19.09 21.03
N ARG A 17 -26.11 -18.58 22.16
CA ARG A 17 -27.15 -19.19 23.00
C ARG A 17 -28.04 -18.13 23.65
N PRO A 18 -29.28 -18.46 24.04
CA PRO A 18 -30.09 -17.57 24.88
C PRO A 18 -29.38 -17.29 26.20
N CYS A 19 -29.56 -16.09 26.76
CA CYS A 19 -28.98 -15.75 28.06
C CYS A 19 -29.82 -14.74 28.85
N ASN A 20 -29.41 -14.56 30.11
CA ASN A 20 -29.94 -13.60 31.07
C ASN A 20 -28.84 -12.64 31.55
N SER A 21 -27.89 -12.32 30.66
CA SER A 21 -26.74 -11.47 30.99
C SER A 21 -27.17 -10.06 31.42
N SER A 22 -26.46 -9.49 32.39
CA SER A 22 -26.59 -8.08 32.76
C SER A 22 -25.97 -7.13 31.73
N TRP A 23 -25.23 -7.66 30.75
CA TRP A 23 -24.74 -6.90 29.60
C TRP A 23 -25.74 -6.97 28.46
N ALA A 24 -25.82 -5.90 27.67
CA ALA A 24 -26.71 -5.83 26.53
C ALA A 24 -26.17 -4.83 25.51
N SER A 25 -25.80 -5.31 24.33
CA SER A 25 -25.47 -4.47 23.17
C SER A 25 -26.62 -4.50 22.16
N PRO A 26 -27.04 -3.36 21.58
CA PRO A 26 -28.08 -3.35 20.55
C PRO A 26 -27.68 -4.17 19.32
N LEU A 27 -28.65 -4.82 18.67
CA LEU A 27 -28.45 -5.45 17.36
C LEU A 27 -28.25 -4.39 16.27
N HIS A 28 -27.18 -4.54 15.49
CA HIS A 28 -26.90 -3.78 14.29
C HIS A 28 -26.83 -4.72 13.07
N MET A 29 -27.55 -4.40 12.01
CA MET A 29 -27.60 -5.20 10.78
C MET A 29 -26.73 -4.58 9.70
N VAL A 30 -25.70 -5.30 9.25
CA VAL A 30 -24.76 -4.83 8.21
C VAL A 30 -25.07 -5.54 6.89
N PRO A 31 -25.31 -4.83 5.78
CA PRO A 31 -25.53 -5.48 4.49
C PRO A 31 -24.24 -6.12 3.98
N LYS A 32 -24.32 -7.31 3.39
CA LYS A 32 -23.22 -7.91 2.61
C LYS A 32 -23.28 -7.40 1.16
N LYS A 33 -22.20 -7.65 0.40
CA LYS A 33 -22.15 -7.37 -1.04
C LYS A 33 -23.29 -8.03 -1.82
N GLN A 34 -23.73 -9.21 -1.36
CA GLN A 34 -24.87 -9.94 -1.93
C GLN A 34 -26.18 -9.26 -1.52
N ALA A 35 -26.96 -8.83 -2.50
CA ALA A 35 -28.24 -8.16 -2.27
C ALA A 35 -29.16 -9.02 -1.40
N GLY A 36 -29.80 -8.40 -0.40
CA GLY A 36 -30.72 -9.08 0.52
C GLY A 36 -30.05 -9.93 1.61
N VAL A 37 -28.72 -10.10 1.60
CA VAL A 37 -27.99 -10.82 2.65
C VAL A 37 -27.47 -9.84 3.69
N TRP A 38 -27.81 -10.09 4.95
CA TRP A 38 -27.43 -9.23 6.07
C TRP A 38 -26.61 -10.00 7.10
N ARG A 39 -25.69 -9.32 7.76
CA ARG A 39 -24.89 -9.84 8.87
C ARG A 39 -25.37 -9.19 10.17
N PRO A 40 -25.91 -9.97 11.11
CA PRO A 40 -26.17 -9.46 12.46
C PRO A 40 -24.85 -9.24 13.20
N CYS A 41 -24.71 -8.07 13.81
CA CYS A 41 -23.57 -7.67 14.64
C CYS A 41 -24.10 -7.02 15.93
N GLY A 42 -23.40 -7.19 17.05
CA GLY A 42 -23.64 -6.35 18.22
C GLY A 42 -23.02 -4.97 18.04
N ASP A 43 -23.72 -3.92 18.44
CA ASP A 43 -23.11 -2.60 18.59
C ASP A 43 -22.27 -2.54 19.87
N TYR A 44 -21.06 -3.06 19.78
CA TYR A 44 -20.12 -3.17 20.90
C TYR A 44 -19.36 -1.89 21.21
N ARG A 45 -19.75 -0.71 20.70
CA ARG A 45 -19.01 0.55 20.95
C ARG A 45 -18.79 0.81 22.45
N ARG A 46 -19.83 0.64 23.27
CA ARG A 46 -19.74 0.81 24.74
C ARG A 46 -18.83 -0.23 25.39
N LEU A 47 -18.95 -1.50 24.99
CA LEU A 47 -18.09 -2.57 25.48
C LEU A 47 -16.62 -2.34 25.10
N ASN A 48 -16.37 -1.91 23.86
CA ASN A 48 -15.03 -1.63 23.34
C ASN A 48 -14.34 -0.49 24.10
N ASN A 49 -15.09 0.52 24.57
CA ASN A 49 -14.55 1.64 25.35
C ASN A 49 -13.99 1.20 26.72
N VAL A 50 -14.62 0.21 27.35
CA VAL A 50 -14.18 -0.33 28.65
C VAL A 50 -13.25 -1.54 28.51
N THR A 51 -13.05 -2.03 27.29
CA THR A 51 -12.16 -3.16 27.00
C THR A 51 -10.72 -2.68 26.84
N ARG A 52 -9.79 -3.30 27.59
CA ARG A 52 -8.35 -3.04 27.46
C ARG A 52 -7.89 -3.35 26.02
N PRO A 53 -7.22 -2.41 25.32
CA PRO A 53 -6.75 -2.65 23.96
C PRO A 53 -5.65 -3.72 23.94
N ASP A 54 -5.77 -4.68 23.04
CA ASP A 54 -4.69 -5.60 22.67
C ASP A 54 -3.75 -4.91 21.67
N ARG A 55 -2.43 -5.00 21.92
CA ARG A 55 -1.39 -4.38 21.10
C ARG A 55 -0.65 -5.39 20.22
N TYR A 56 -1.22 -6.58 20.01
CA TYR A 56 -0.67 -7.54 19.06
C TYR A 56 -0.51 -6.89 17.68
N PRO A 57 0.66 -6.99 17.05
CA PRO A 57 0.89 -6.37 15.74
C PRO A 57 0.08 -7.10 14.68
N ILE A 58 -0.66 -6.34 13.88
CA ILE A 58 -1.26 -6.85 12.63
C ILE A 58 -0.29 -6.49 11.52
N PRO A 59 0.08 -7.43 10.63
CA PRO A 59 0.96 -7.15 9.49
C PRO A 59 0.45 -5.97 8.68
N HIS A 60 1.35 -5.20 8.08
CA HIS A 60 0.90 -4.14 7.21
C HIS A 60 0.41 -4.75 5.89
N LEU A 61 -0.72 -4.28 5.39
CA LEU A 61 -1.42 -4.87 4.23
C LEU A 61 -0.56 -4.89 2.96
N ASN A 62 0.48 -4.06 2.86
CA ASN A 62 1.40 -4.04 1.72
C ASN A 62 2.57 -5.03 1.84
N ASP A 63 2.78 -5.65 3.01
CA ASP A 63 3.96 -6.46 3.28
C ASP A 63 3.93 -7.80 2.53
N PHE A 64 2.74 -8.27 2.13
CA PHE A 64 2.59 -9.54 1.41
C PHE A 64 3.43 -9.57 0.13
N ALA A 65 3.60 -8.44 -0.56
CA ALA A 65 4.36 -8.36 -1.80
C ALA A 65 5.86 -8.65 -1.61
N ALA A 66 6.41 -8.45 -0.41
CA ALA A 66 7.84 -8.60 -0.14
C ALA A 66 8.33 -10.06 -0.28
N GLN A 67 7.45 -11.06 -0.18
CA GLN A 67 7.80 -12.49 -0.22
C GLN A 67 7.43 -13.17 -1.55
N LEU A 68 6.99 -12.40 -2.55
CA LEU A 68 6.42 -12.93 -3.79
C LEU A 68 7.38 -12.94 -4.99
N HIS A 69 8.62 -12.50 -4.80
CA HIS A 69 9.62 -12.62 -5.84
C HIS A 69 9.81 -14.08 -6.28
N ASP A 70 9.88 -14.28 -7.60
CA ASP A 70 9.92 -15.58 -8.29
C ASP A 70 8.74 -16.54 -8.03
N ARG A 71 7.68 -16.10 -7.34
CA ARG A 71 6.49 -16.93 -7.14
C ARG A 71 5.63 -16.89 -8.41
N ARG A 72 5.21 -18.07 -8.86
CA ARG A 72 4.47 -18.26 -10.12
C ARG A 72 3.09 -18.86 -9.93
N VAL A 73 2.88 -19.54 -8.80
CA VAL A 73 1.63 -20.23 -8.48
C VAL A 73 1.10 -19.68 -7.17
N PHE A 74 -0.14 -19.22 -7.19
CA PHE A 74 -0.82 -18.59 -6.07
C PHE A 74 -2.11 -19.34 -5.72
N SER A 75 -2.39 -19.45 -4.43
CA SER A 75 -3.70 -19.88 -3.93
C SER A 75 -4.18 -18.91 -2.87
N LYS A 76 -5.48 -18.62 -2.89
CA LYS A 76 -6.19 -17.85 -1.87
C LYS A 76 -7.08 -18.79 -1.09
N ILE A 77 -6.88 -18.87 0.22
CA ILE A 77 -7.71 -19.71 1.10
C ILE A 77 -8.72 -18.84 1.84
N ASP A 78 -10.01 -19.16 1.70
CA ASP A 78 -11.11 -18.53 2.42
C ASP A 78 -11.51 -19.40 3.62
N LEU A 79 -11.81 -18.77 4.76
CA LEU A 79 -12.20 -19.47 5.98
C LEU A 79 -13.71 -19.44 6.20
N ILE A 80 -14.29 -20.57 6.62
CA ILE A 80 -15.72 -20.60 6.98
C ILE A 80 -15.93 -19.78 8.25
N ARG A 81 -16.63 -18.64 8.12
CA ARG A 81 -17.05 -17.83 9.27
C ARG A 81 -15.88 -17.54 10.23
N ALA A 82 -14.73 -17.14 9.68
CA ALA A 82 -13.43 -17.00 10.36
C ALA A 82 -13.50 -16.70 11.87
N TYR A 83 -14.01 -15.54 12.28
CA TYR A 83 -14.06 -15.16 13.70
C TYR A 83 -14.89 -16.12 14.57
N HIS A 84 -15.98 -16.70 14.06
CA HIS A 84 -16.79 -17.66 14.80
C HIS A 84 -16.10 -19.02 15.01
N GLN A 85 -14.91 -19.25 14.46
CA GLN A 85 -14.10 -20.42 14.79
C GLN A 85 -13.43 -20.27 16.17
N ILE A 86 -13.14 -19.03 16.59
CA ILE A 86 -12.47 -18.75 17.87
C ILE A 86 -13.48 -18.74 19.02
N PRO A 87 -13.31 -19.55 20.06
CA PRO A 87 -14.17 -19.50 21.24
C PRO A 87 -13.94 -18.23 22.06
N VAL A 88 -15.02 -17.64 22.58
CA VAL A 88 -14.92 -16.59 23.59
C VAL A 88 -14.61 -17.24 24.94
N HIS A 89 -13.68 -16.64 25.69
CA HIS A 89 -13.35 -17.12 27.02
C HIS A 89 -14.61 -17.13 27.92
N ARG A 90 -14.83 -18.22 28.68
CA ARG A 90 -16.12 -18.47 29.37
C ARG A 90 -16.60 -17.31 30.24
N ARG A 91 -15.68 -16.60 30.91
CA ARG A 91 -16.00 -15.45 31.78
C ARG A 91 -16.40 -14.19 31.02
N ASP A 92 -16.07 -14.11 29.74
CA ASP A 92 -16.33 -12.96 28.88
C ASP A 92 -17.54 -13.16 27.96
N VAL A 93 -18.03 -14.40 27.83
CA VAL A 93 -19.23 -14.73 27.05
C VAL A 93 -20.42 -13.81 27.40
N PRO A 94 -20.78 -13.57 28.68
CA PRO A 94 -21.92 -12.71 29.01
C PRO A 94 -21.77 -11.27 28.49
N LYS A 95 -20.55 -10.76 28.35
CA LYS A 95 -20.28 -9.40 27.85
C LYS A 95 -20.66 -9.22 26.39
N THR A 96 -20.72 -10.32 25.63
CA THR A 96 -21.05 -10.32 24.21
C THR A 96 -22.55 -10.30 23.94
N ALA A 97 -23.39 -10.26 24.97
CA ALA A 97 -24.84 -10.32 24.84
C ALA A 97 -25.39 -9.22 23.90
N VAL A 98 -26.29 -9.62 23.00
CA VAL A 98 -26.96 -8.79 22.01
C VAL A 98 -28.46 -8.84 22.22
N THR A 99 -29.06 -7.66 22.42
CA THR A 99 -30.51 -7.51 22.55
C THR A 99 -31.15 -7.47 21.16
N THR A 100 -32.16 -8.33 20.96
CA THR A 100 -32.94 -8.39 19.73
C THR A 100 -34.44 -8.28 20.04
N PRO A 101 -35.30 -7.94 19.05
CA PRO A 101 -36.76 -7.96 19.25
C PRO A 101 -37.36 -9.33 19.60
N PHE A 102 -36.56 -10.41 19.52
CA PHE A 102 -37.00 -11.79 19.71
C PHE A 102 -36.14 -12.54 20.75
N GLY A 103 -35.52 -11.79 21.67
CA GLY A 103 -34.80 -12.34 22.82
C GLY A 103 -33.40 -11.76 23.01
N LEU A 104 -32.76 -12.16 24.10
CA LEU A 104 -31.39 -11.83 24.46
C LEU A 104 -30.50 -13.05 24.23
N TYR A 105 -29.42 -12.85 23.48
CA TYR A 105 -28.49 -13.91 23.11
C TYR A 105 -27.05 -13.49 23.35
N GLU A 106 -26.19 -14.41 23.79
CA GLU A 106 -24.75 -14.19 23.93
C GLU A 106 -23.97 -15.09 22.97
N TYR A 107 -22.79 -14.61 22.58
CA TYR A 107 -21.88 -15.31 21.68
C TYR A 107 -20.89 -16.17 22.47
N VAL A 108 -20.91 -17.47 22.19
CA VAL A 108 -19.90 -18.42 22.69
C VAL A 108 -18.69 -18.50 21.76
N ARG A 109 -18.81 -18.00 20.52
CA ARG A 109 -17.75 -17.84 19.54
C ARG A 109 -17.57 -16.37 19.16
N MET A 110 -16.36 -15.94 18.85
CA MET A 110 -16.01 -14.53 18.77
C MET A 110 -16.83 -13.77 17.71
N PRO A 111 -17.69 -12.81 18.11
CA PRO A 111 -18.48 -12.02 17.18
C PRO A 111 -17.64 -10.94 16.50
N PHE A 112 -18.17 -10.44 15.38
CA PHE A 112 -17.69 -9.22 14.75
C PHE A 112 -17.90 -8.00 15.67
N GLY A 113 -17.07 -6.97 15.51
CA GLY A 113 -17.25 -5.68 16.17
C GLY A 113 -16.58 -5.54 17.54
N LEU A 114 -16.00 -6.62 18.09
CA LEU A 114 -15.18 -6.53 19.30
C LEU A 114 -13.82 -5.89 19.00
N ARG A 115 -13.36 -5.02 19.91
CA ARG A 115 -12.13 -4.22 19.77
C ARG A 115 -10.89 -5.06 19.43
N ASN A 116 -10.74 -6.21 20.07
CA ASN A 116 -9.54 -7.04 19.99
C ASN A 116 -9.72 -8.28 19.10
N ALA A 117 -10.82 -8.36 18.32
CA ALA A 117 -11.11 -9.55 17.50
C ALA A 117 -10.04 -9.80 16.43
N ALA A 118 -9.62 -8.73 15.75
CA ALA A 118 -8.59 -8.81 14.70
C ALA A 118 -7.23 -9.28 15.27
N GLN A 119 -6.81 -8.73 16.40
CA GLN A 119 -5.57 -9.09 17.10
C GLN A 119 -5.58 -10.54 17.57
N THR A 120 -6.71 -10.98 18.14
CA THR A 120 -6.90 -12.36 18.60
C THR A 120 -6.83 -13.33 17.41
N PHE A 121 -7.47 -12.98 16.29
CA PHE A 121 -7.48 -13.80 15.09
C PHE A 121 -6.10 -13.87 14.43
N GLN A 122 -5.43 -12.73 14.26
CA GLN A 122 -4.08 -12.68 13.72
C GLN A 122 -3.10 -13.51 14.57
N ARG A 123 -3.13 -13.34 15.90
CA ARG A 123 -2.27 -14.12 16.80
C ARG A 123 -2.48 -15.62 16.67
N PHE A 124 -3.74 -16.04 16.55
CA PHE A 124 -4.07 -17.44 16.33
C PHE A 124 -3.51 -17.93 14.98
N MET A 125 -3.75 -17.20 13.90
CA MET A 125 -3.26 -17.59 12.58
C MET A 125 -1.73 -17.61 12.50
N ASP A 126 -1.04 -16.64 13.10
CA ASP A 126 0.43 -16.63 13.18
C ASP A 126 0.98 -17.83 13.95
N GLN A 127 0.21 -18.38 14.89
CA GLN A 127 0.56 -19.62 15.58
C GLN A 127 0.35 -20.86 14.69
N VAL A 128 -0.74 -20.87 13.90
CA VAL A 128 -1.06 -21.94 12.95
C VAL A 128 -0.01 -22.02 11.84
N THR A 129 0.34 -20.88 11.25
CA THR A 129 1.24 -20.76 10.09
C THR A 129 2.70 -20.53 10.47
N ARG A 130 3.04 -20.62 11.77
CA ARG A 130 4.42 -20.43 12.25
C ARG A 130 5.39 -21.34 11.49
N GLY A 131 6.43 -20.72 10.92
CA GLY A 131 7.47 -21.39 10.14
C GLY A 131 7.13 -21.62 8.67
N LEU A 132 5.93 -21.24 8.20
CA LEU A 132 5.53 -21.38 6.81
C LEU A 132 5.89 -20.12 6.01
N ASN A 133 7.10 -20.07 5.45
CA ASN A 133 7.61 -18.90 4.71
C ASN A 133 6.97 -18.70 3.32
N PHE A 134 6.08 -19.60 2.91
CA PHE A 134 5.34 -19.55 1.65
C PHE A 134 3.90 -19.03 1.83
N CYS A 135 3.52 -18.69 3.07
CA CYS A 135 2.16 -18.32 3.46
C CYS A 135 2.14 -16.91 4.04
N PHE A 136 1.29 -16.03 3.50
CA PHE A 136 1.00 -14.74 4.08
C PHE A 136 -0.43 -14.73 4.62
N VAL A 137 -0.61 -14.34 5.88
CA VAL A 137 -1.92 -14.26 6.52
C VAL A 137 -2.19 -12.84 6.98
N TYR A 138 -3.32 -12.29 6.54
CA TYR A 138 -3.86 -11.04 7.03
C TYR A 138 -5.30 -11.27 7.47
N LEU A 139 -5.50 -11.37 8.78
CA LEU A 139 -6.77 -11.77 9.37
C LEU A 139 -7.29 -13.07 8.73
N ASP A 140 -8.44 -13.04 8.07
CA ASP A 140 -9.08 -14.18 7.41
C ASP A 140 -8.66 -14.40 5.95
N ASP A 141 -7.91 -13.48 5.34
CA ASP A 141 -7.35 -13.62 4.00
C ASP A 141 -5.98 -14.33 4.08
N ILE A 142 -5.88 -15.50 3.44
CA ILE A 142 -4.66 -16.32 3.42
C ILE A 142 -4.17 -16.47 1.98
N LEU A 143 -2.92 -16.12 1.73
CA LEU A 143 -2.22 -16.30 0.46
C LEU A 143 -1.14 -17.35 0.60
N VAL A 144 -1.13 -18.31 -0.33
CA VAL A 144 -0.04 -19.27 -0.52
C VAL A 144 0.63 -18.97 -1.84
N ALA A 145 1.95 -18.88 -1.87
CA ALA A 145 2.72 -18.55 -3.07
C ALA A 145 3.93 -19.49 -3.23
N SER A 146 4.18 -19.99 -4.44
CA SER A 146 5.22 -20.99 -4.70
C SER A 146 5.86 -20.82 -6.07
N LYS A 147 7.06 -21.38 -6.30
CA LYS A 147 7.77 -21.20 -7.57
C LYS A 147 7.28 -22.18 -8.64
N THR A 148 6.98 -23.42 -8.24
CA THR A 148 6.52 -24.49 -9.12
C THR A 148 5.21 -25.09 -8.62
N MET A 149 4.51 -25.82 -9.50
CA MET A 149 3.26 -26.52 -9.15
C MET A 149 3.50 -27.59 -8.07
N ALA A 150 4.56 -28.40 -8.22
CA ALA A 150 4.90 -29.45 -7.27
C ALA A 150 5.23 -28.91 -5.87
N GLU A 151 6.00 -27.80 -5.79
CA GLU A 151 6.21 -27.09 -4.52
C GLU A 151 4.88 -26.59 -3.94
N HIS A 152 3.98 -26.09 -4.78
CA HIS A 152 2.71 -25.55 -4.35
C HIS A 152 1.82 -26.61 -3.71
N ASP A 153 1.76 -27.80 -4.29
CA ASP A 153 1.01 -28.93 -3.73
C ASP A 153 1.57 -29.35 -2.36
N ALA A 154 2.90 -29.40 -2.22
CA ALA A 154 3.55 -29.69 -0.95
C ALA A 154 3.24 -28.61 0.11
N HIS A 155 3.29 -27.33 -0.27
CA HIS A 155 2.96 -26.21 0.61
C HIS A 155 1.49 -26.22 1.05
N LEU A 156 0.56 -26.49 0.14
CA LEU A 156 -0.86 -26.63 0.45
C LEU A 156 -1.11 -27.81 1.39
N ALA A 157 -0.45 -28.96 1.15
CA ALA A 157 -0.54 -30.12 2.02
C ALA A 157 -0.05 -29.81 3.44
N GLU A 158 1.11 -29.14 3.58
CA GLU A 158 1.62 -28.74 4.89
C GLU A 158 0.66 -27.76 5.60
N LEU A 159 0.17 -26.74 4.88
CA LEU A 159 -0.78 -25.77 5.43
C LEU A 159 -2.07 -26.45 5.91
N PHE A 160 -2.63 -27.36 5.11
CA PHE A 160 -3.85 -28.08 5.47
C PHE A 160 -3.65 -29.02 6.65
N GLN A 161 -2.48 -29.65 6.78
CA GLN A 161 -2.14 -30.41 7.99
C GLN A 161 -2.15 -29.51 9.24
N ARG A 162 -1.63 -28.29 9.14
CA ARG A 162 -1.74 -27.30 10.24
C ARG A 162 -3.20 -26.96 10.52
N PHE A 163 -4.02 -26.72 9.50
CA PHE A 163 -5.44 -26.42 9.69
C PHE A 163 -6.18 -27.55 10.38
N VAL A 164 -5.96 -28.81 9.99
CA VAL A 164 -6.53 -29.97 10.67
C VAL A 164 -6.09 -30.01 12.14
N ARG A 165 -4.79 -29.86 12.41
CA ARG A 165 -4.25 -29.89 13.78
C ARG A 165 -4.84 -28.81 14.68
N PHE A 166 -5.05 -27.60 14.16
CA PHE A 166 -5.57 -26.47 14.92
C PHE A 166 -7.09 -26.30 14.81
N GLY A 167 -7.78 -27.17 14.06
CA GLY A 167 -9.24 -27.13 13.88
C GLY A 167 -9.74 -25.98 13.02
N VAL A 168 -8.91 -25.45 12.12
CA VAL A 168 -9.28 -24.38 11.18
C VAL A 168 -10.09 -24.95 10.03
N LYS A 169 -11.25 -24.33 9.75
CA LYS A 169 -12.16 -24.76 8.68
C LYS A 169 -12.11 -23.79 7.50
N ILE A 170 -11.82 -24.32 6.32
CA ILE A 170 -11.80 -23.58 5.06
C ILE A 170 -13.14 -23.67 4.34
N ASN A 171 -13.39 -22.74 3.45
CA ASN A 171 -14.57 -22.68 2.59
C ASN A 171 -14.16 -22.99 1.14
N PRO A 172 -14.25 -24.27 0.70
CA PRO A 172 -13.71 -24.69 -0.59
C PRO A 172 -14.27 -23.87 -1.77
N ASP A 173 -15.56 -23.55 -1.73
CA ASP A 173 -16.26 -22.81 -2.81
C ASP A 173 -15.74 -21.39 -3.05
N LYS A 174 -15.02 -20.81 -2.06
CA LYS A 174 -14.43 -19.48 -2.16
C LYS A 174 -12.91 -19.49 -2.19
N CYS A 175 -12.30 -20.66 -2.04
CA CYS A 175 -10.87 -20.80 -2.22
C CYS A 175 -10.56 -20.72 -3.71
N ILE A 176 -9.40 -20.15 -4.03
CA ILE A 176 -8.83 -20.14 -5.38
C ILE A 176 -7.54 -20.94 -5.27
N PHE A 177 -7.39 -21.94 -6.13
CA PHE A 177 -6.22 -22.81 -6.13
C PHE A 177 -5.44 -22.69 -7.44
N HIS A 178 -4.12 -22.79 -7.35
CA HIS A 178 -3.20 -22.94 -8.48
C HIS A 178 -3.33 -21.86 -9.57
N ALA A 179 -3.60 -20.62 -9.19
CA ALA A 179 -3.75 -19.50 -10.11
C ALA A 179 -2.40 -18.86 -10.46
N ALA A 180 -2.26 -18.36 -11.69
CA ALA A 180 -1.11 -17.55 -12.12
C ALA A 180 -1.23 -16.09 -11.66
N ASP A 181 -2.46 -15.63 -11.43
CA ASP A 181 -2.81 -14.33 -10.90
C ASP A 181 -4.13 -14.42 -10.12
N LEU A 182 -4.32 -13.59 -9.08
CA LEU A 182 -5.53 -13.56 -8.28
C LEU A 182 -5.73 -12.21 -7.57
N GLU A 183 -6.92 -12.00 -7.02
CA GLU A 183 -7.21 -10.83 -6.18
C GLU A 183 -6.90 -11.10 -4.70
N PHE A 184 -6.03 -10.28 -4.11
CA PHE A 184 -5.66 -10.38 -2.70
C PHE A 184 -5.55 -8.99 -2.05
N LEU A 185 -6.19 -8.82 -0.89
CA LEU A 185 -6.16 -7.60 -0.07
C LEU A 185 -6.43 -6.28 -0.83
N GLY A 186 -7.24 -6.33 -1.88
CA GLY A 186 -7.58 -5.14 -2.68
C GLY A 186 -6.61 -4.85 -3.82
N TYR A 187 -5.74 -5.80 -4.18
CA TYR A 187 -4.84 -5.73 -5.32
C TYR A 187 -5.07 -6.91 -6.27
N HIS A 188 -4.78 -6.70 -7.55
CA HIS A 188 -4.55 -7.77 -8.50
C HIS A 188 -3.08 -8.17 -8.38
N LEU A 189 -2.86 -9.43 -8.00
CA LEU A 189 -1.55 -10.04 -7.81
C LEU A 189 -1.25 -10.92 -9.01
N SER A 190 -0.07 -10.75 -9.61
CA SER A 190 0.44 -11.58 -10.70
C SER A 190 1.89 -12.02 -10.42
N THR A 191 2.43 -12.85 -11.30
CA THR A 191 3.85 -13.23 -11.29
C THR A 191 4.81 -12.04 -11.47
N GLN A 192 4.38 -10.98 -12.15
CA GLN A 192 5.20 -9.81 -12.47
C GLN A 192 5.20 -8.75 -11.36
N GLY A 193 4.15 -8.71 -10.55
CA GLY A 193 3.97 -7.66 -9.56
C GLY A 193 2.51 -7.54 -9.11
N ILE A 194 2.21 -6.40 -8.50
CA ILE A 194 0.87 -6.05 -8.08
C ILE A 194 0.39 -4.75 -8.72
N ARG A 195 -0.91 -4.66 -8.92
CA ARG A 195 -1.59 -3.46 -9.41
C ARG A 195 -2.93 -3.24 -8.68
N PRO A 196 -3.48 -2.02 -8.68
CA PRO A 196 -4.84 -1.79 -8.19
C PRO A 196 -5.88 -2.65 -8.93
N LEU A 197 -6.98 -3.02 -8.26
CA LEU A 197 -8.07 -3.74 -8.89
C LEU A 197 -8.80 -2.88 -9.94
N ASP A 198 -9.09 -3.45 -11.10
CA ASP A 198 -9.74 -2.75 -12.23
C ASP A 198 -11.10 -2.15 -11.82
N GLU A 199 -11.90 -2.88 -11.04
CA GLU A 199 -13.18 -2.37 -10.53
C GLU A 199 -13.02 -1.14 -9.61
N LYS A 200 -11.95 -1.13 -8.80
CA LYS A 200 -11.67 -0.03 -7.87
C LYS A 200 -11.14 1.18 -8.61
N VAL A 201 -10.28 0.96 -9.60
CA VAL A 201 -9.81 1.98 -10.52
C VAL A 201 -10.98 2.57 -11.29
N ALA A 202 -11.87 1.74 -11.85
CA ALA A 202 -13.08 2.19 -12.54
C ALA A 202 -14.01 3.00 -11.62
N THR A 203 -14.17 2.58 -10.36
CA THR A 203 -14.94 3.33 -9.36
C THR A 203 -14.34 4.72 -9.10
N ILE A 204 -13.00 4.82 -9.02
CA ILE A 204 -12.31 6.10 -8.82
C ILE A 204 -12.40 6.97 -10.09
N ARG A 205 -12.23 6.37 -11.27
CA ARG A 205 -12.36 7.02 -12.59
C ARG A 205 -13.76 7.57 -12.83
N ASN A 206 -14.79 6.87 -12.37
CA ASN A 206 -16.19 7.29 -12.50
C ASN A 206 -16.68 8.06 -11.26
N PHE A 207 -15.82 8.32 -10.29
CA PHE A 207 -16.21 9.06 -9.09
C PHE A 207 -16.68 10.47 -9.49
N PRO A 208 -17.90 10.88 -9.11
CA PRO A 208 -18.44 12.18 -9.46
C PRO A 208 -17.67 13.27 -8.72
N ARG A 209 -17.63 14.48 -9.28
CA ARG A 209 -16.97 15.61 -8.61
C ARG A 209 -17.59 15.81 -7.23
N PRO A 210 -16.80 15.80 -6.14
CA PRO A 210 -17.34 15.90 -4.80
C PRO A 210 -17.97 17.28 -4.61
N SER A 211 -19.26 17.27 -4.24
CA SER A 211 -20.06 18.44 -3.91
C SER A 211 -20.08 18.71 -2.39
N THR A 212 -19.78 17.68 -1.60
CA THR A 212 -19.74 17.74 -0.14
C THR A 212 -18.36 17.38 0.42
N MET A 213 -18.09 17.84 1.65
CA MET A 213 -16.83 17.52 2.33
C MET A 213 -16.67 16.02 2.62
N ASN A 214 -17.77 15.32 2.90
CA ASN A 214 -17.76 13.88 3.11
C ASN A 214 -17.40 13.13 1.82
N GLU A 215 -17.91 13.57 0.66
CA GLU A 215 -17.53 13.01 -0.64
C GLU A 215 -16.06 13.24 -0.95
N LEU A 216 -15.53 14.44 -0.67
CA LEU A 216 -14.12 14.76 -0.87
C LEU A 216 -13.21 13.91 0.04
N ARG A 217 -13.54 13.78 1.32
CA ARG A 217 -12.80 12.90 2.26
C ARG A 217 -12.86 11.44 1.82
N ARG A 218 -14.01 10.97 1.35
CA ARG A 218 -14.18 9.62 0.82
C ARG A 218 -13.28 9.39 -0.40
N PHE A 219 -13.28 10.33 -1.36
CA PHE A 219 -12.40 10.28 -2.52
C PHE A 219 -10.93 10.22 -2.12
N LEU A 220 -10.47 11.14 -1.26
CA LEU A 220 -9.09 11.16 -0.78
C LEU A 220 -8.72 9.89 -0.01
N GLY A 221 -9.64 9.31 0.75
CA GLY A 221 -9.43 8.02 1.41
C GLY A 221 -9.19 6.90 0.40
N CYS A 222 -10.00 6.81 -0.66
CA CYS A 222 -9.82 5.83 -1.73
C CYS A 222 -8.48 6.00 -2.46
N VAL A 223 -8.11 7.24 -2.80
CA VAL A 223 -6.84 7.53 -3.47
C VAL A 223 -5.65 7.21 -2.56
N ASN A 224 -5.72 7.56 -1.28
CA ASN A 224 -4.63 7.31 -0.34
C ASN A 224 -4.36 5.82 -0.11
N PHE A 225 -5.37 4.95 -0.25
CA PHE A 225 -5.16 3.49 -0.23
C PHE A 225 -4.21 3.03 -1.35
N TYR A 226 -4.27 3.68 -2.53
CA TYR A 226 -3.40 3.40 -3.68
C TYR A 226 -2.23 4.38 -3.81
N ARG A 227 -1.91 5.16 -2.77
CA ARG A 227 -0.87 6.21 -2.81
C ARG A 227 0.49 5.70 -3.30
N ARG A 228 0.84 4.45 -2.95
CA ARG A 228 2.09 3.79 -3.36
C ARG A 228 2.25 3.60 -4.87
N PHE A 229 1.17 3.73 -5.65
CA PHE A 229 1.14 3.63 -7.11
C PHE A 229 1.15 4.99 -7.80
N ILE A 230 1.08 6.10 -7.03
CA ILE A 230 0.91 7.46 -7.57
C ILE A 230 2.24 8.22 -7.42
N PRO A 231 2.94 8.51 -8.54
CA PRO A 231 4.09 9.40 -8.52
C PRO A 231 3.70 10.79 -7.99
N LYS A 232 4.53 11.38 -7.14
CA LYS A 232 4.33 12.75 -6.60
C LYS A 232 2.93 13.00 -5.99
N ALA A 233 2.31 11.97 -5.38
CA ALA A 233 0.95 12.03 -4.84
C ALA A 233 0.67 13.23 -3.91
N ALA A 234 1.64 13.63 -3.09
CA ALA A 234 1.53 14.79 -2.21
C ALA A 234 1.29 16.11 -2.95
N ALA A 235 2.00 16.31 -4.07
CA ALA A 235 1.82 17.51 -4.90
C ALA A 235 0.48 17.46 -5.64
N LEU A 236 0.15 16.30 -6.22
CA LEU A 236 -1.12 16.09 -6.92
C LEU A 236 -2.34 16.27 -6.02
N LEU A 237 -2.29 15.77 -4.77
CA LEU A 237 -3.41 15.84 -3.83
C LEU A 237 -3.47 17.15 -3.03
N ALA A 238 -2.40 17.96 -3.04
CA ALA A 238 -2.33 19.19 -2.26
C ALA A 238 -3.50 20.17 -2.47
N PRO A 239 -3.99 20.41 -3.71
CA PRO A 239 -5.15 21.28 -3.93
C PRO A 239 -6.42 20.74 -3.26
N LEU A 240 -6.61 19.43 -3.24
CA LEU A 240 -7.78 18.78 -2.64
C LEU A 240 -7.70 18.72 -1.12
N GLU A 241 -6.53 18.37 -0.56
CA GLU A 241 -6.32 18.29 0.88
C GLU A 241 -6.47 19.66 1.57
N ARG A 242 -6.06 20.76 0.92
CA ARG A 242 -6.24 22.13 1.44
C ARG A 242 -7.71 22.49 1.67
N LEU A 243 -8.62 21.96 0.85
CA LEU A 243 -10.05 22.17 1.01
C LEU A 243 -10.59 21.42 2.23
N VAL A 244 -10.04 20.24 2.53
CA VAL A 244 -10.45 19.44 3.70
C VAL A 244 -10.03 20.06 5.02
N SER A 245 -8.84 20.67 5.07
CA SER A 245 -8.30 21.29 6.28
C SER A 245 -9.00 22.60 6.70
N SER A 246 -9.88 23.15 5.86
CA SER A 246 -10.40 24.53 6.02
C SER A 246 -11.90 24.64 6.28
N ARG A 247 -12.69 23.55 6.22
CA ARG A 247 -14.17 23.65 6.32
C ARG A 247 -14.83 22.55 7.17
N SER A 248 -15.95 22.92 7.82
CA SER A 248 -16.85 22.03 8.57
C SER A 248 -17.46 20.95 7.66
N SER A 249 -17.79 19.80 8.23
CA SER A 249 -18.20 18.56 7.55
C SER A 249 -19.44 18.65 6.66
N ASN A 250 -20.27 19.69 6.84
CA ASN A 250 -21.53 19.87 6.10
C ASN A 250 -21.51 21.07 5.13
N ALA A 251 -20.38 21.74 4.95
CA ALA A 251 -20.30 22.86 4.02
C ALA A 251 -20.27 22.36 2.56
N PRO A 252 -21.00 23.03 1.63
CA PRO A 252 -20.82 22.79 0.21
C PRO A 252 -19.37 23.08 -0.18
N VAL A 253 -18.81 22.20 -1.01
CA VAL A 253 -17.43 22.29 -1.47
C VAL A 253 -17.44 22.77 -2.91
N GLU A 254 -17.02 24.02 -3.10
CA GLU A 254 -16.68 24.52 -4.41
C GLU A 254 -15.21 24.19 -4.70
N LEU A 255 -15.00 23.32 -5.69
CA LEU A 255 -13.66 22.99 -6.14
C LEU A 255 -13.13 24.15 -6.99
N THR A 256 -11.99 24.70 -6.59
CA THR A 256 -11.25 25.66 -7.43
C THR A 256 -10.80 24.98 -8.73
N ALA A 257 -10.51 25.77 -9.78
CA ALA A 257 -9.99 25.22 -11.04
C ALA A 257 -8.74 24.33 -10.84
N GLN A 258 -7.86 24.69 -9.89
CA GLN A 258 -6.70 23.88 -9.50
C GLN A 258 -7.11 22.55 -8.86
N ALA A 259 -8.12 22.55 -7.99
CA ALA A 259 -8.64 21.35 -7.37
C ALA A 259 -9.34 20.42 -8.37
N ILE A 260 -10.06 20.98 -9.34
CA ILE A 260 -10.68 20.21 -10.44
C ILE A 260 -9.59 19.54 -11.28
N LYS A 261 -8.55 20.29 -11.71
CA LYS A 261 -7.42 19.73 -12.46
C LYS A 261 -6.73 18.61 -11.68
N ALA A 262 -6.48 18.82 -10.38
CA ALA A 262 -5.89 17.80 -9.51
C ALA A 262 -6.77 16.54 -9.39
N PHE A 263 -8.08 16.72 -9.23
CA PHE A 263 -9.06 15.63 -9.17
C PHE A 263 -9.04 14.79 -10.45
N ASP A 264 -9.11 15.43 -11.61
CA ASP A 264 -9.12 14.74 -12.90
C ASP A 264 -7.75 14.08 -13.20
N THR A 265 -6.64 14.73 -12.86
CA THR A 265 -5.27 14.19 -13.06
C THR A 265 -5.03 12.95 -12.21
N VAL A 266 -5.41 12.96 -10.93
CA VAL A 266 -5.23 11.81 -10.02
C VAL A 266 -6.03 10.60 -10.50
N LYS A 267 -7.24 10.84 -11.02
CA LYS A 267 -8.06 9.76 -11.61
C LYS A 267 -7.37 9.13 -12.81
N GLN A 268 -6.74 9.94 -13.66
CA GLN A 268 -6.00 9.45 -14.82
C GLN A 268 -4.74 8.68 -14.40
N VAL A 269 -3.93 9.21 -13.49
CA VAL A 269 -2.71 8.55 -12.99
C VAL A 269 -3.03 7.19 -12.33
N LEU A 270 -4.16 7.08 -11.63
CA LEU A 270 -4.61 5.79 -11.09
C LEU A 270 -5.19 4.85 -12.14
N ALA A 271 -5.74 5.37 -13.24
CA ALA A 271 -6.18 4.57 -14.38
C ALA A 271 -4.98 3.98 -15.12
N ASP A 272 -3.93 4.78 -15.26
CA ASP A 272 -2.66 4.40 -15.87
C ASP A 272 -1.69 3.83 -14.81
N ALA A 273 -2.22 3.32 -13.69
CA ALA A 273 -1.43 2.93 -12.53
C ALA A 273 -0.32 1.95 -12.91
N VAL A 274 0.89 2.29 -12.48
CA VAL A 274 2.10 1.54 -12.78
C VAL A 274 2.07 0.19 -12.05
N LEU A 275 2.39 -0.88 -12.76
CA LEU A 275 2.68 -2.19 -12.16
C LEU A 275 3.86 -2.04 -11.19
N LEU A 276 3.64 -2.35 -9.91
CA LEU A 276 4.73 -2.40 -8.93
C LEU A 276 5.28 -3.82 -8.88
N SER A 277 6.55 -3.98 -9.20
CA SER A 277 7.23 -5.27 -9.22
C SER A 277 7.41 -5.84 -7.82
N HIS A 278 7.56 -7.17 -7.72
CA HIS A 278 7.90 -7.82 -6.46
C HIS A 278 9.37 -7.53 -6.08
N PRO A 279 9.66 -7.13 -4.84
CA PRO A 279 11.03 -6.88 -4.39
C PRO A 279 11.92 -8.13 -4.53
N ALA A 280 12.93 -8.04 -5.37
CA ALA A 280 13.93 -9.07 -5.56
C ALA A 280 14.98 -9.00 -4.43
N PRO A 281 15.28 -10.11 -3.73
CA PRO A 281 16.16 -10.10 -2.56
C PRO A 281 17.54 -9.47 -2.82
N ASN A 282 18.14 -9.75 -3.99
CA ASN A 282 19.52 -9.38 -4.30
C ASN A 282 19.66 -8.32 -5.41
N ALA A 283 18.56 -7.78 -5.94
CA ALA A 283 18.62 -6.82 -7.04
C ALA A 283 19.07 -5.44 -6.55
N PRO A 284 20.07 -4.78 -7.17
CA PRO A 284 20.54 -3.46 -6.74
C PRO A 284 19.39 -2.47 -6.55
N LEU A 285 19.36 -1.78 -5.41
CA LEU A 285 18.33 -0.80 -5.09
C LEU A 285 18.83 0.61 -5.38
N SER A 286 17.92 1.45 -5.85
CA SER A 286 18.10 2.90 -5.78
C SER A 286 16.86 3.59 -5.23
N LEU A 287 17.11 4.70 -4.56
CA LEU A 287 16.12 5.61 -4.03
C LEU A 287 16.28 6.93 -4.77
N VAL A 288 15.37 7.20 -5.71
CA VAL A 288 15.34 8.49 -6.42
C VAL A 288 14.53 9.46 -5.56
N VAL A 289 15.10 10.61 -5.25
CA VAL A 289 14.49 11.62 -4.38
C VAL A 289 14.49 12.97 -5.11
N ASP A 290 13.38 13.69 -4.97
CA ASP A 290 13.15 15.01 -5.53
C ASP A 290 12.41 15.88 -4.50
N ALA A 291 12.88 17.10 -4.24
CA ALA A 291 12.19 18.07 -3.42
C ALA A 291 11.83 19.33 -4.20
N SER A 292 10.53 19.62 -4.26
CA SER A 292 10.02 20.90 -4.74
C SER A 292 9.94 21.94 -3.62
N ASP A 293 9.49 23.14 -3.93
CA ASP A 293 9.23 24.16 -2.90
C ASP A 293 8.16 23.76 -1.86
N ASN A 294 7.29 22.83 -2.24
CA ASN A 294 6.06 22.54 -1.51
C ASN A 294 5.97 21.12 -0.95
N ALA A 295 6.69 20.18 -1.55
CA ALA A 295 6.61 18.77 -1.22
C ALA A 295 7.88 18.02 -1.64
N ALA A 296 8.12 16.93 -0.92
CA ALA A 296 9.09 15.91 -1.26
C ALA A 296 8.41 14.73 -1.98
N GLY A 297 9.10 14.13 -2.93
CA GLY A 297 8.75 12.89 -3.59
C GLY A 297 9.94 11.92 -3.58
N ALA A 298 9.65 10.63 -3.57
CA ALA A 298 10.67 9.61 -3.79
C ALA A 298 10.08 8.36 -4.44
N VAL A 299 10.93 7.59 -5.12
CA VAL A 299 10.63 6.23 -5.58
C VAL A 299 11.77 5.31 -5.18
N VAL A 300 11.42 4.19 -4.56
CA VAL A 300 12.35 3.07 -4.40
C VAL A 300 12.17 2.14 -5.58
N GLN A 301 13.27 1.81 -6.23
CA GLN A 301 13.31 1.00 -7.44
C GLN A 301 14.46 -0.01 -7.36
N GLN A 302 14.32 -1.11 -8.10
CA GLN A 302 15.31 -2.17 -8.20
C GLN A 302 15.79 -2.33 -9.63
N LYS A 303 17.02 -2.80 -9.82
CA LYS A 303 17.55 -3.14 -11.14
C LYS A 303 17.50 -4.65 -11.36
N VAL A 304 16.62 -5.10 -12.26
CA VAL A 304 16.46 -6.52 -12.65
C VAL A 304 16.63 -6.59 -14.16
N ASP A 305 17.44 -7.53 -14.64
CA ASP A 305 17.73 -7.74 -16.07
C ASP A 305 18.15 -6.45 -16.81
N GLY A 306 18.91 -5.59 -16.14
CA GLY A 306 19.38 -4.32 -16.70
C GLY A 306 18.36 -3.17 -16.63
N HIS A 307 17.10 -3.43 -16.28
CA HIS A 307 16.02 -2.45 -16.24
C HIS A 307 15.66 -2.01 -14.82
N TRP A 308 15.37 -0.71 -14.65
CA TRP A 308 14.85 -0.18 -13.39
C TRP A 308 13.35 -0.42 -13.27
N GLN A 309 12.94 -1.05 -12.18
CA GLN A 309 11.55 -1.36 -11.87
C GLN A 309 11.12 -0.67 -10.57
N PRO A 310 10.03 0.11 -10.57
CA PRO A 310 9.54 0.76 -9.37
C PRO A 310 8.92 -0.27 -8.40
N LEU A 311 9.29 -0.17 -7.12
CA LEU A 311 8.74 -0.99 -6.05
C LEU A 311 7.66 -0.24 -5.26
N SER A 312 7.87 1.05 -5.01
CA SER A 312 6.87 1.91 -4.34
C SER A 312 7.20 3.39 -4.50
N PHE A 313 6.16 4.22 -4.58
CA PHE A 313 6.26 5.68 -4.54
C PHE A 313 6.00 6.23 -3.13
N PHE A 314 6.72 7.29 -2.77
CA PHE A 314 6.54 8.07 -1.55
C PHE A 314 6.38 9.55 -1.91
N SER A 315 5.56 10.26 -1.14
CA SER A 315 5.50 11.72 -1.25
C SER A 315 4.90 12.33 0.00
N ARG A 316 5.40 13.51 0.38
CA ARG A 316 4.95 14.24 1.57
C ARG A 316 5.06 15.75 1.38
N ARG A 317 4.04 16.47 1.83
CA ARG A 317 4.05 17.94 1.85
C ARG A 317 4.90 18.47 2.99
N PHE A 318 5.56 19.60 2.77
CA PHE A 318 6.25 20.32 3.83
C PHE A 318 5.24 20.99 4.76
N ALA A 319 5.55 20.99 6.05
CA ALA A 319 4.85 21.78 7.05
C ALA A 319 5.23 23.26 6.90
N PRO A 320 4.43 24.22 7.43
CA PRO A 320 4.73 25.66 7.35
C PRO A 320 6.16 26.06 7.75
N ARG A 321 6.72 25.39 8.76
CA ARG A 321 8.11 25.60 9.21
C ARG A 321 9.16 25.01 8.28
N GLU A 322 8.84 23.93 7.58
CA GLU A 322 9.76 23.21 6.69
C GLU A 322 9.87 23.90 5.33
N HIS A 323 8.86 24.67 4.92
CA HIS A 323 8.94 25.55 3.74
C HIS A 323 10.03 26.62 3.87
N LYS A 324 10.37 27.01 5.10
CA LYS A 324 11.40 28.03 5.37
C LYS A 324 12.82 27.46 5.33
N TYR A 325 12.97 26.14 5.19
CA TYR A 325 14.30 25.54 5.03
C TYR A 325 14.89 25.94 3.69
N SER A 326 16.22 26.07 3.65
CA SER A 326 16.97 26.23 2.40
C SER A 326 16.69 25.06 1.45
N ALA A 327 16.99 25.24 0.15
CA ALA A 327 16.91 24.16 -0.83
C ALA A 327 17.64 22.89 -0.32
N PHE A 328 18.88 23.06 0.15
CA PHE A 328 19.64 21.99 0.80
C PHE A 328 18.89 21.31 1.96
N GLY A 329 18.30 22.09 2.87
CA GLY A 329 17.59 21.56 4.03
C GLY A 329 16.32 20.79 3.66
N ARG A 330 15.62 21.20 2.59
CA ARG A 330 14.43 20.49 2.06
C ARG A 330 14.81 19.20 1.34
N GLU A 331 15.88 19.21 0.57
CA GLU A 331 16.42 18.02 -0.11
C GLU A 331 16.88 16.96 0.89
N LEU A 332 17.69 17.35 1.88
CA LEU A 332 18.11 16.44 2.94
C LEU A 332 16.90 15.88 3.74
N LEU A 333 15.89 16.71 3.98
CA LEU A 333 14.66 16.29 4.64
C LEU A 333 13.86 15.28 3.79
N ALA A 334 13.79 15.51 2.48
CA ALA A 334 13.15 14.60 1.53
C ALA A 334 13.83 13.22 1.56
N VAL A 335 15.17 13.19 1.51
CA VAL A 335 15.97 11.96 1.60
C VAL A 335 15.72 11.26 2.94
N TYR A 336 15.82 11.99 4.05
CA TYR A 336 15.57 11.46 5.38
C TYR A 336 14.18 10.83 5.52
N TRP A 337 13.14 11.49 5.02
CA TRP A 337 11.78 10.94 5.06
C TRP A 337 11.63 9.71 4.17
N ALA A 338 12.21 9.73 2.98
CA ALA A 338 12.15 8.62 2.04
C ALA A 338 12.83 7.37 2.61
N VAL A 339 14.05 7.50 3.15
CA VAL A 339 14.77 6.38 3.80
C VAL A 339 13.98 5.83 4.99
N ARG A 340 13.41 6.71 5.83
CA ARG A 340 12.58 6.26 6.96
C ARG A 340 11.30 5.54 6.52
N HIS A 341 10.66 6.02 5.46
CA HIS A 341 9.45 5.41 4.92
C HIS A 341 9.74 4.03 4.32
N PHE A 342 10.82 3.92 3.54
CA PHE A 342 11.25 2.68 2.89
C PHE A 342 12.20 1.83 3.72
N ARG A 343 12.34 2.09 5.02
CA ARG A 343 13.24 1.35 5.92
C ARG A 343 13.07 -0.17 5.77
N HIS A 344 11.83 -0.65 5.70
CA HIS A 344 11.50 -2.06 5.52
C HIS A 344 12.04 -2.71 4.23
N LEU A 345 12.38 -1.92 3.20
CA LEU A 345 13.00 -2.39 1.96
C LEU A 345 14.51 -2.13 1.89
N LEU A 346 15.00 -1.11 2.60
CA LEU A 346 16.37 -0.61 2.52
C LEU A 346 17.28 -1.16 3.63
N GLU A 347 16.72 -1.50 4.79
CA GLU A 347 17.50 -1.94 5.96
C GLU A 347 18.21 -3.27 5.66
N GLY A 348 19.51 -3.33 6.01
CA GLY A 348 20.36 -4.49 5.75
C GLY A 348 20.79 -4.65 4.29
N ARG A 349 20.51 -3.67 3.42
CA ARG A 349 20.85 -3.71 1.99
C ARG A 349 21.65 -2.49 1.57
N GLN A 350 22.57 -2.68 0.63
CA GLN A 350 23.23 -1.57 -0.05
C GLN A 350 22.29 -0.93 -1.09
N PHE A 351 22.20 0.40 -1.10
CA PHE A 351 21.43 1.13 -2.09
C PHE A 351 22.05 2.49 -2.47
N ALA A 352 21.71 2.99 -3.66
CA ALA A 352 22.12 4.31 -4.11
C ALA A 352 20.99 5.34 -3.92
N ILE A 353 21.28 6.48 -3.30
CA ILE A 353 20.40 7.64 -3.31
C ILE A 353 20.71 8.47 -4.54
N LEU A 354 19.70 8.68 -5.37
CA LEU A 354 19.79 9.45 -6.60
C LEU A 354 19.06 10.77 -6.41
N THR A 355 19.78 11.89 -6.55
CA THR A 355 19.24 13.26 -6.41
C THR A 355 19.87 14.16 -7.45
N ASP A 356 19.12 15.15 -7.94
CA ASP A 356 19.60 16.23 -8.80
C ASP A 356 20.18 17.41 -8.00
N HIS A 357 20.27 17.30 -6.67
CA HIS A 357 20.84 18.33 -5.82
C HIS A 357 22.35 18.11 -5.57
N LYS A 358 23.17 18.59 -6.50
CA LYS A 358 24.66 18.47 -6.45
C LYS A 358 25.30 18.90 -5.12
N PRO A 359 24.89 20.01 -4.47
CA PRO A 359 25.48 20.41 -3.19
C PRO A 359 25.26 19.38 -2.08
N LEU A 360 24.14 18.64 -2.12
CA LEU A 360 23.87 17.59 -1.12
C LEU A 360 24.84 16.42 -1.27
N VAL A 361 25.08 15.99 -2.51
CA VAL A 361 26.04 14.91 -2.81
C VAL A 361 27.46 15.32 -2.39
N GLN A 362 27.88 16.53 -2.73
CA GLN A 362 29.21 17.03 -2.37
C GLN A 362 29.41 17.10 -0.86
N ALA A 363 28.43 17.63 -0.14
CA ALA A 363 28.58 17.87 1.29
C ALA A 363 28.53 16.59 2.15
N ILE A 364 27.95 15.50 1.64
CA ILE A 364 27.97 14.19 2.28
C ILE A 364 29.28 13.44 1.97
N CYS A 365 29.86 13.64 0.79
CA CYS A 365 31.12 12.99 0.38
C CYS A 365 32.38 13.73 0.86
N SER A 366 32.27 15.02 1.23
CA SER A 366 33.39 15.88 1.66
C SER A 366 33.49 15.95 3.19
N VAL A 367 34.64 15.53 3.74
CA VAL A 367 34.89 15.51 5.20
C VAL A 367 34.85 16.92 5.82
N SER A 368 35.31 17.94 5.09
CA SER A 368 35.34 19.32 5.58
C SER A 368 33.95 19.98 5.60
N ASP A 369 33.13 19.69 4.60
CA ASP A 369 31.76 20.23 4.50
C ASP A 369 30.82 19.51 5.47
N TYR A 370 31.05 18.21 5.71
CA TYR A 370 30.34 17.43 6.71
C TYR A 370 30.44 18.06 8.11
N MET A 371 31.65 18.40 8.57
CA MET A 371 31.87 19.00 9.89
C MET A 371 31.15 20.35 10.05
N THR A 372 31.04 21.12 8.96
CA THR A 372 30.34 22.42 8.95
C THR A 372 28.82 22.26 8.97
N LEU A 373 28.28 21.28 8.24
CA LEU A 373 26.85 20.96 8.23
C LEU A 373 26.33 20.43 9.56
N THR A 374 27.17 19.69 10.30
CA THR A 374 26.79 19.12 11.60
C THR A 374 26.74 20.12 12.74
N ALA A 375 27.10 21.38 12.50
CA ALA A 375 26.88 22.47 13.46
C ALA A 375 25.38 22.72 13.73
N ASP A 376 24.51 22.43 12.77
CA ASP A 376 23.05 22.38 12.98
C ASP A 376 22.65 20.99 13.51
N SER A 377 22.22 20.94 14.76
CA SER A 377 21.80 19.70 15.45
C SER A 377 20.70 18.92 14.72
N LEU A 378 19.81 19.58 13.97
CA LEU A 378 18.74 18.94 13.20
C LEU A 378 19.29 18.27 11.94
N ILE A 379 20.23 18.92 11.25
CA ILE A 379 20.92 18.39 10.07
C ILE A 379 21.80 17.21 10.48
N HIS A 380 22.57 17.36 11.56
CA HIS A 380 23.41 16.29 12.11
C HIS A 380 22.61 15.03 12.41
N ARG A 381 21.52 15.14 13.18
CA ARG A 381 20.67 14.00 13.54
C ARG A 381 20.07 13.29 12.32
N ARG A 382 19.72 14.04 11.27
CA ARG A 382 19.20 13.46 10.02
C ARG A 382 20.28 12.66 9.30
N ILE A 383 21.49 13.19 9.21
CA ILE A 383 22.61 12.53 8.56
C ILE A 383 23.05 11.29 9.34
N GLU A 384 23.12 11.34 10.68
CA GLU A 384 23.40 10.14 11.50
C GLU A 384 22.39 9.02 11.26
N ASN A 385 21.10 9.34 11.14
CA ASN A 385 20.08 8.35 10.81
C ASN A 385 20.31 7.74 9.41
N LEU A 386 20.77 8.53 8.44
CA LEU A 386 21.08 8.03 7.11
C LEU A 386 22.29 7.09 7.14
N PHE A 387 23.36 7.44 7.87
CA PHE A 387 24.56 6.59 7.99
C PHE A 387 24.37 5.31 8.82
N SER A 388 23.21 5.12 9.47
CA SER A 388 22.83 3.80 9.99
C SER A 388 22.50 2.78 8.89
N PHE A 389 22.43 3.22 7.63
CA PHE A 389 22.21 2.38 6.46
C PHE A 389 23.46 2.31 5.58
N ASP A 390 23.61 1.21 4.83
CA ASP A 390 24.63 1.07 3.79
C ASP A 390 24.16 1.77 2.50
N LEU A 391 24.56 3.03 2.32
CA LEU A 391 24.10 3.87 1.22
C LEU A 391 25.22 4.63 0.54
N VAL A 392 24.98 5.00 -0.72
CA VAL A 392 25.86 5.87 -1.51
C VAL A 392 25.05 6.96 -2.18
N PHE A 393 25.48 8.22 -2.07
CA PHE A 393 24.86 9.33 -2.80
C PHE A 393 25.42 9.43 -4.22
N ARG A 394 24.54 9.60 -5.21
CA ARG A 394 24.91 9.87 -6.61
C ARG A 394 24.08 11.01 -7.18
N TYR A 395 24.74 11.86 -7.96
CA TYR A 395 24.12 12.96 -8.67
C TYR A 395 23.44 12.50 -9.97
N LEU A 396 22.24 12.99 -10.23
CA LEU A 396 21.55 12.83 -11.52
C LEU A 396 21.77 14.10 -12.38
N SER A 397 22.53 13.99 -13.46
CA SER A 397 22.59 15.05 -14.47
C SER A 397 21.34 15.02 -15.35
N GLY A 398 20.77 16.17 -15.70
CA GLY A 398 19.53 16.28 -16.50
C GLY A 398 19.56 15.67 -17.91
N THR A 399 20.68 15.11 -18.34
CA THR A 399 20.85 14.23 -19.50
C THR A 399 21.44 12.91 -18.97
N LEU A 400 20.71 11.80 -19.10
CA LEU A 400 21.15 10.48 -18.60
C LEU A 400 21.38 9.53 -19.77
N ASP A 401 22.63 9.38 -20.22
CA ASP A 401 23.09 8.14 -20.84
C ASP A 401 23.49 7.19 -19.70
N TRP A 402 22.67 6.17 -19.41
CA TRP A 402 23.01 5.12 -18.43
C TRP A 402 23.33 3.78 -19.12
N THR A 403 24.24 3.85 -20.08
CA THR A 403 24.91 2.66 -20.58
C THR A 403 26.38 2.71 -20.16
N SER A 404 26.84 1.63 -19.54
CA SER A 404 28.24 1.32 -19.16
C SER A 404 28.80 1.84 -17.82
N SER A 405 29.29 0.86 -17.04
CA SER A 405 30.37 0.92 -16.06
C SER A 405 30.17 1.71 -14.75
N SER A 406 29.83 0.99 -13.66
CA SER A 406 30.55 1.05 -12.37
C SER A 406 29.85 0.19 -11.29
N PHE A 407 29.84 -1.12 -11.55
CA PHE A 407 30.08 -2.17 -10.56
C PHE A 407 31.20 -3.03 -11.20
N HIS A 408 32.47 -2.73 -10.90
CA HIS A 408 33.73 -3.35 -11.42
C HIS A 408 34.16 -3.10 -12.90
N PRO A 409 35.49 -3.21 -13.22
CA PRO A 409 36.09 -2.69 -14.44
C PRO A 409 36.01 -3.69 -15.59
N HIS A 410 35.88 -3.12 -16.79
CA HIS A 410 35.94 -3.71 -18.13
C HIS A 410 34.64 -4.18 -18.79
N ILE A 411 34.54 -3.66 -20.03
CA ILE A 411 33.70 -3.96 -21.20
C ILE A 411 32.38 -3.16 -21.31
N PRO A 412 32.22 -2.35 -22.38
CA PRO A 412 31.01 -1.57 -22.65
C PRO A 412 30.04 -2.33 -23.56
N GLU A 413 28.74 -2.15 -23.36
CA GLU A 413 27.76 -2.27 -24.44
C GLU A 413 26.49 -1.45 -24.15
N ARG A 414 25.98 -0.81 -25.21
CA ARG A 414 24.87 0.14 -25.23
C ARG A 414 23.53 -0.59 -25.44
N THR A 415 22.56 -0.37 -24.56
CA THR A 415 21.12 -0.53 -24.88
C THR A 415 20.24 0.38 -24.02
N SER A 416 19.29 1.01 -24.69
CA SER A 416 18.39 2.10 -24.30
C SER A 416 17.53 1.83 -23.05
N SER A 417 17.45 2.81 -22.13
CA SER A 417 16.57 2.76 -20.96
C SER A 417 16.04 4.15 -20.56
N TYR A 418 14.86 4.51 -21.07
CA TYR A 418 14.16 5.78 -20.77
C TYR A 418 12.66 5.53 -20.59
N ILE A 419 12.20 5.28 -19.36
CA ILE A 419 10.76 5.31 -19.01
C ILE A 419 10.55 5.88 -17.59
N VAL A 420 11.43 5.59 -16.62
CA VAL A 420 11.16 5.90 -15.20
C VAL A 420 11.54 7.33 -14.79
N VAL A 421 12.59 7.90 -15.39
CA VAL A 421 12.98 9.31 -15.18
C VAL A 421 11.93 10.25 -15.81
N ASP A 422 11.36 9.86 -16.94
CA ASP A 422 10.26 10.60 -17.58
C ASP A 422 8.95 10.54 -16.80
N LEU A 423 8.71 9.52 -15.95
CA LEU A 423 7.53 9.51 -15.07
C LEU A 423 7.64 10.51 -13.89
N LEU A 424 8.87 10.84 -13.47
CA LEU A 424 9.12 11.89 -12.47
C LEU A 424 9.26 13.28 -13.11
N ASN A 425 9.82 13.38 -14.33
CA ASN A 425 10.11 14.65 -15.01
C ASN A 425 9.03 15.07 -16.04
N GLY A 426 8.35 14.13 -16.69
CA GLY A 426 7.48 14.34 -17.85
C GLY A 426 6.11 14.98 -17.59
N TYR A 427 5.83 15.43 -16.37
CA TYR A 427 4.64 16.23 -16.06
C TYR A 427 4.94 17.73 -15.82
N LEU A 428 6.19 18.16 -16.04
CA LEU A 428 6.59 19.56 -16.14
C LEU A 428 6.68 19.96 -17.62
N MET A 429 5.55 20.34 -18.23
CA MET A 429 5.42 21.42 -19.23
C MET A 429 4.04 21.34 -19.92
N PRO A 430 3.12 22.27 -19.63
CA PRO A 430 2.23 22.78 -20.65
C PRO A 430 2.59 24.24 -20.97
N GLN A 431 3.02 24.45 -22.21
CA GLN A 431 3.13 25.70 -22.98
C GLN A 431 4.37 26.60 -22.79
N ILE A 432 4.92 26.96 -23.96
CA ILE A 432 5.88 28.02 -24.39
C ILE A 432 6.97 27.28 -25.19
N VAL A 433 6.96 27.20 -26.53
CA VAL A 433 7.05 28.28 -27.52
C VAL A 433 6.39 27.84 -28.84
N SER A 434 5.51 28.67 -29.39
CA SER A 434 5.15 28.63 -30.81
C SER A 434 6.18 29.41 -31.63
N THR A 435 6.39 28.97 -32.89
CA THR A 435 6.89 29.74 -34.04
C THR A 435 8.32 30.31 -33.97
N ALA A 436 9.26 29.67 -34.69
CA ALA A 436 10.16 30.33 -35.64
C ALA A 436 10.95 29.32 -36.53
N SER A 437 10.68 29.41 -37.84
CA SER A 437 11.61 29.26 -38.99
C SER A 437 12.52 28.02 -39.11
N TYR A 438 12.26 27.09 -40.05
CA TYR A 438 12.83 27.09 -41.42
C TYR A 438 14.37 27.06 -41.51
N ALA A 439 14.94 25.92 -41.92
CA ALA A 439 15.72 25.74 -43.17
C ALA A 439 16.73 24.57 -43.13
N LYS A 440 16.61 23.67 -44.12
CA LYS A 440 17.65 22.91 -44.87
C LYS A 440 18.63 22.04 -44.06
N THR A 441 18.78 20.73 -44.33
CA THR A 441 19.45 20.16 -45.53
C THR A 441 19.14 18.65 -45.54
N GLN A 442 18.33 18.11 -46.46
CA GLN A 442 18.66 17.50 -47.78
C GLN A 442 19.31 16.09 -47.74
N HIS A 443 18.66 15.16 -48.48
CA HIS A 443 19.07 13.81 -48.96
C HIS A 443 19.10 12.66 -47.92
N TYR A 444 18.36 11.55 -48.05
CA TYR A 444 18.33 10.59 -49.18
C TYR A 444 16.95 9.89 -49.40
N THR A 445 16.61 9.76 -50.69
CA THR A 445 15.78 8.80 -51.47
C THR A 445 15.06 7.62 -50.77
N THR A 446 13.74 7.48 -50.93
CA THR A 446 12.97 6.68 -51.95
C THR A 446 12.79 5.19 -51.61
N TRP A 447 11.55 4.73 -51.35
CA TRP A 447 10.82 3.66 -52.10
C TRP A 447 9.52 3.16 -51.40
N LEU A 448 8.42 3.17 -52.20
CA LEU A 448 7.10 2.46 -52.17
C LEU A 448 6.15 2.56 -50.95
N ARG A 449 4.90 3.03 -51.03
CA ARG A 449 3.72 2.87 -51.94
C ARG A 449 2.87 1.58 -51.77
N HIS A 450 1.57 1.84 -51.55
CA HIS A 450 0.36 1.03 -51.74
C HIS A 450 0.16 -0.09 -50.69
N THR A 451 -0.93 -0.14 -49.93
CA THR A 451 -2.35 0.25 -50.13
C THR A 451 -2.99 0.65 -48.80
#